data_AF-A0A3B8YZL9-F1
#
_entry.id   AF-A0A3B8YZL9-F1
#
_cell.length_a   1.000
_cell.length_b   1.000
_cell.length_c   1.000
_cell.angle_alpha   90.00
_cell.angle_beta   90.00
_cell.angle_gamma   90.00
#
_symmetry.space_group_name_H-M   'P 1'
#
loop_
_entity.id
_entity.type
_entity.pdbx_description
1 polymer ?
#
loop_
_entity_poly.entity_id
_entity_poly.type
_entity_poly.pdbx_seq_one_letter_code
_entity_poly.pdbx_strand_id
1 'polypeptide(L)'
;AGKPTGEMEEVTRDGGLRETSMEKLAGLKAVQEGGIHTAGSASQVSDGAAAVLLMSPEKAKALGLKPRARIKATTLVGCDPEVMLEGPIPATRKVLEQTGLSI
;
A
#
# COMPACT_ATOMS: atom_id res chain seq x y z
N ALA A 1 -20.56 15.41 -12.34
CA ALA A 1 -19.28 16.03 -12.00
C ALA A 1 -19.55 17.34 -11.27
N GLY A 2 -18.87 17.60 -10.14
CA GLY A 2 -18.95 18.89 -9.46
C GLY A 2 -18.39 20.01 -10.35
N LYS A 3 -18.91 21.23 -10.20
CA LYS A 3 -18.37 22.41 -10.90
C LYS A 3 -17.16 22.95 -10.12
N PRO A 4 -15.99 23.18 -10.75
CA PRO A 4 -14.85 23.79 -10.08
C PRO A 4 -15.23 25.17 -9.52
N THR A 5 -14.85 25.44 -8.27
CA THR A 5 -15.07 26.75 -7.63
C THR A 5 -14.08 27.81 -8.09
N GLY A 6 -12.94 27.39 -8.64
CA GLY A 6 -11.82 28.28 -8.99
C GLY A 6 -10.90 28.59 -7.80
N GLU A 7 -11.24 28.10 -6.61
CA GLU A 7 -10.39 28.22 -5.42
C GLU A 7 -9.31 27.13 -5.44
N MET A 8 -8.11 27.49 -5.01
CA MET A 8 -6.97 26.58 -4.90
C MET A 8 -6.65 26.36 -3.42
N GLU A 9 -6.45 25.11 -3.03
CA GLU A 9 -6.07 24.73 -1.68
C GLU A 9 -4.82 23.85 -1.71
N GLU A 10 -3.93 24.06 -0.74
CA GLU A 10 -2.79 23.18 -0.53
C GLU A 10 -3.22 21.95 0.28
N VAL A 11 -3.12 20.77 -0.31
CA VAL A 11 -3.48 19.51 0.34
C VAL A 11 -2.22 18.86 0.91
N THR A 12 -2.11 18.80 2.24
CA THR A 12 -0.94 18.27 2.97
C THR A 12 -1.26 17.09 3.88
N ARG A 13 -2.51 16.62 3.89
CA ARG A 13 -2.99 15.53 4.75
C ARG A 13 -3.76 14.49 3.94
N ASP A 14 -3.66 13.25 4.39
CA ASP A 14 -4.46 12.15 3.85
C ASP A 14 -5.95 12.35 4.16
N GLY A 15 -6.79 12.33 3.13
CA GLY A 15 -8.24 12.56 3.28
C GLY A 15 -9.04 11.37 3.85
N GLY A 16 -8.42 10.20 3.98
CA GLY A 16 -9.11 8.96 4.34
C GLY A 16 -9.31 8.72 5.84
N LEU A 17 -8.62 9.47 6.71
CA LEU A 17 -8.69 9.30 8.16
C LEU A 17 -10.06 9.75 8.68
N ARG A 18 -10.64 8.96 9.58
CA ARG A 18 -11.97 9.21 10.16
C ARG A 18 -12.13 8.61 11.54
N GLU A 19 -12.96 9.23 12.36
CA GLU A 19 -13.39 8.65 13.63
C GLU A 19 -14.07 7.30 13.39
N THR A 20 -13.58 6.27 14.07
CA THR A 20 -14.01 4.90 13.89
C THR A 20 -14.21 4.24 15.25
N SER A 21 -15.30 3.49 15.42
CA SER A 21 -15.56 2.69 16.61
C SER A 21 -16.09 1.32 16.20
N MET A 22 -15.95 0.33 17.07
CA MET A 22 -16.46 -1.02 16.80
C MET A 22 -17.97 -1.02 16.58
N GLU A 23 -18.72 -0.21 17.32
CA GLU A 23 -20.17 -0.06 17.16
C GLU A 23 -20.53 0.48 15.77
N LYS A 24 -19.86 1.55 15.31
CA LYS A 24 -20.09 2.11 13.96
C LYS A 24 -19.71 1.10 12.87
N LEU A 25 -18.61 0.36 13.05
CA LEU A 25 -18.15 -0.65 12.10
C LEU A 25 -19.13 -1.83 11.99
N ALA A 26 -19.66 -2.30 13.12
CA ALA A 26 -20.63 -3.40 13.16
C ALA A 26 -21.95 -3.07 12.45
N GLY A 27 -22.33 -1.79 12.40
CA GLY A 27 -23.52 -1.31 11.68
C GLY A 27 -23.34 -1.19 10.16
N LEU A 28 -22.15 -1.42 9.61
CA LEU A 28 -21.90 -1.30 8.17
C LEU A 28 -22.41 -2.52 7.40
N LYS A 29 -23.00 -2.27 6.24
CA LYS A 29 -23.43 -3.33 5.32
C LYS A 29 -22.22 -3.97 4.65
N ALA A 30 -22.28 -5.29 4.49
CA ALA A 30 -21.32 -6.03 3.69
C ALA A 30 -21.36 -5.57 2.22
N VAL A 31 -20.19 -5.57 1.56
CA VAL A 31 -20.05 -5.21 0.14
C VAL A 31 -20.72 -6.26 -0.75
N GLN A 32 -20.57 -7.53 -0.39
CA GLN A 32 -21.23 -8.65 -1.03
C GLN A 32 -22.28 -9.24 -0.10
N GLU A 33 -23.41 -9.65 -0.67
CA GLU A 33 -24.48 -10.31 0.07
C GLU A 33 -23.95 -11.59 0.74
N GLY A 34 -24.22 -11.76 2.05
CA GLY A 34 -23.69 -12.87 2.85
C GLY A 34 -22.19 -12.78 3.19
N GLY A 35 -21.47 -11.76 2.71
CA GLY A 35 -20.05 -11.55 3.02
C GLY A 35 -19.80 -10.85 4.36
N ILE A 36 -18.52 -10.74 4.73
CA ILE A 36 -18.07 -10.12 5.99
C ILE A 36 -17.34 -8.77 5.81
N HIS A 37 -16.87 -8.49 4.59
CA HIS A 37 -16.13 -7.26 4.32
C HIS A 37 -17.08 -6.09 4.06
N THR A 38 -16.80 -4.95 4.67
CA THR A 38 -17.60 -3.72 4.57
C THR A 38 -16.71 -2.58 4.08
N ALA A 39 -17.30 -1.40 3.84
CA ALA A 39 -16.52 -0.19 3.54
C ALA A 39 -15.53 0.20 4.66
N GLY A 40 -15.70 -0.32 5.88
CA GLY A 40 -14.79 -0.08 7.00
C GLY A 40 -13.63 -1.06 7.11
N SER A 41 -13.68 -2.19 6.40
CA SER A 41 -12.62 -3.22 6.39
C SER A 41 -11.99 -3.45 5.01
N ALA A 42 -12.37 -2.66 4.02
CA ALA A 42 -11.79 -2.63 2.69
C ALA A 42 -10.89 -1.40 2.51
N SER A 43 -9.98 -1.46 1.53
CA SER A 43 -9.21 -0.30 1.12
C SER A 43 -10.13 0.77 0.49
N GLN A 44 -9.80 2.04 0.70
CA GLN A 44 -10.52 3.15 0.11
C GLN A 44 -10.11 3.37 -1.35
N VAL A 45 -11.04 3.85 -2.16
CA VAL A 45 -10.72 4.43 -3.47
C VAL A 45 -10.04 5.79 -3.21
N SER A 46 -8.83 5.95 -3.72
CA SER A 46 -7.98 7.10 -3.43
C SER A 46 -7.32 7.63 -4.69
N ASP A 47 -7.15 8.95 -4.77
CA ASP A 47 -6.38 9.63 -5.81
C ASP A 47 -5.02 10.06 -5.24
N GLY A 48 -3.93 9.66 -5.89
CA GLY A 48 -2.58 10.00 -5.41
C GLY A 48 -1.45 9.53 -6.32
N ALA A 49 -0.26 10.06 -6.08
CA ALA A 49 0.98 9.69 -6.76
C ALA A 49 2.14 9.61 -5.75
N ALA A 50 3.16 8.81 -6.06
CA ALA A 50 4.36 8.68 -5.24
C ALA A 50 5.61 8.59 -6.13
N ALA A 51 6.76 9.01 -5.59
CA ALA A 51 8.05 8.97 -6.28
C ALA A 51 9.18 8.48 -5.37
N VAL A 52 10.10 7.68 -5.94
CA VAL A 52 11.33 7.23 -5.29
C VAL A 52 12.51 7.49 -6.21
N LEU A 53 13.52 8.21 -5.74
CA LEU A 53 14.78 8.42 -6.46
C LEU A 53 15.76 7.28 -6.14
N LEU A 54 16.13 6.51 -7.16
CA LEU A 54 17.12 5.44 -7.07
C LEU A 54 18.45 5.89 -7.68
N MET A 55 19.54 5.41 -7.09
CA MET A 55 20.90 5.65 -7.60
C MET A 55 21.84 4.55 -7.15
N SER A 56 22.91 4.33 -7.93
CA SER A 56 24.05 3.53 -7.50
C SER A 56 24.72 4.14 -6.25
N PRO A 57 25.26 3.34 -5.32
CA PRO A 57 25.93 3.87 -4.13
C PRO A 57 27.14 4.76 -4.46
N GLU A 58 27.83 4.51 -5.56
CA GLU A 58 28.98 5.30 -6.03
C GLU A 58 28.55 6.71 -6.40
N LYS A 59 27.46 6.84 -7.17
CA LYS A 59 26.88 8.15 -7.53
C LYS A 59 26.35 8.89 -6.31
N ALA A 60 25.69 8.20 -5.38
CA ALA A 60 25.24 8.80 -4.13
C ALA A 60 26.41 9.42 -3.36
N LYS A 61 27.50 8.66 -3.22
CA LYS A 61 28.74 9.11 -2.56
C LYS A 61 29.38 10.30 -3.29
N ALA A 62 29.49 10.23 -4.62
CA ALA A 62 30.07 11.31 -5.43
C ALA A 62 29.27 12.63 -5.33
N LEU A 63 27.96 12.55 -5.11
CA LEU A 63 27.08 13.70 -4.92
C LEU A 63 26.93 14.12 -3.44
N GLY A 64 27.59 13.45 -2.50
CA GLY A 64 27.47 13.75 -1.07
C GLY A 64 26.10 13.42 -0.46
N LEU A 65 25.31 12.56 -1.11
CA LEU A 65 23.98 12.15 -0.63
C LEU A 65 24.07 10.95 0.30
N LYS A 66 23.33 10.98 1.41
CA LYS A 66 23.25 9.87 2.38
C LYS A 66 22.28 8.78 1.88
N PRO A 67 22.74 7.54 1.59
CA PRO A 67 21.84 6.44 1.25
C PRO A 67 20.87 6.12 2.41
N ARG A 68 19.58 5.92 2.10
CA ARG A 68 18.53 5.65 3.10
C ARG A 68 18.18 4.17 3.26
N ALA A 69 18.24 3.42 2.17
CA ALA A 69 17.93 2.00 2.12
C ALA A 69 18.56 1.37 0.88
N ARG A 70 18.55 0.03 0.80
CA ARG A 70 18.91 -0.73 -0.40
C ARG A 70 17.94 -1.89 -0.60
N ILE A 71 17.70 -2.26 -1.86
CA ILE A 71 16.92 -3.45 -2.20
C ILE A 71 17.83 -4.68 -2.00
N LYS A 72 17.50 -5.56 -1.04
CA LYS A 72 18.27 -6.79 -0.79
C LYS A 72 17.90 -7.89 -1.80
N ALA A 73 16.61 -8.05 -2.06
CA ALA A 73 16.07 -8.93 -3.09
C ALA A 73 14.70 -8.41 -3.52
N THR A 74 14.26 -8.85 -4.70
CA THR A 74 12.89 -8.69 -5.18
C THR A 74 12.41 -10.04 -5.70
N THR A 75 11.11 -10.29 -5.61
CA THR A 75 10.53 -11.51 -6.16
C THR A 75 9.14 -11.22 -6.71
N LEU A 76 8.77 -11.99 -7.73
CA LEU A 76 7.44 -12.04 -8.29
C LEU A 76 7.02 -13.51 -8.36
N VAL A 77 5.77 -13.78 -7.98
CA VAL A 77 5.17 -15.11 -7.98
C VAL A 77 3.73 -15.00 -8.45
N GLY A 78 3.23 -16.05 -9.10
CA GLY A 78 1.80 -16.25 -9.29
C GLY A 78 1.16 -16.85 -8.03
N CYS A 79 -0.14 -16.68 -7.88
CA CYS A 79 -0.95 -17.38 -6.89
C CYS A 79 -2.24 -17.89 -7.55
N ASP A 80 -2.94 -18.78 -6.86
CA ASP A 80 -4.21 -19.31 -7.33
C ASP A 80 -5.24 -18.17 -7.50
N PRO A 81 -5.86 -18.02 -8.68
CA PRO A 81 -6.81 -16.95 -8.94
C PRO A 81 -8.08 -17.04 -8.07
N GLU A 82 -8.46 -18.20 -7.55
CA GLU A 82 -9.60 -18.33 -6.64
C GLU A 82 -9.34 -17.66 -5.28
N VAL A 83 -8.08 -17.68 -4.84
CA VAL A 83 -7.60 -17.04 -3.58
C VAL A 83 -6.58 -15.93 -3.85
N MET A 84 -6.74 -15.21 -4.97
CA MET A 84 -5.75 -14.28 -5.56
C MET A 84 -5.04 -13.31 -4.58
N LEU A 85 -5.69 -12.93 -3.48
CA LEU A 85 -5.13 -11.98 -2.51
C LEU A 85 -4.22 -12.64 -1.45
N GLU A 86 -4.04 -13.97 -1.49
CA GLU A 86 -3.08 -14.70 -0.63
C GLU A 86 -1.65 -14.72 -1.19
N GLY A 87 -1.41 -14.11 -2.36
CA GLY A 87 -0.09 -13.97 -2.97
C GLY A 87 1.06 -13.48 -2.07
N PRO A 88 0.84 -12.65 -1.02
CA PRO A 88 1.88 -12.30 -0.06
C PRO A 88 2.53 -13.50 0.64
N ILE A 89 1.82 -14.61 0.84
CA ILE A 89 2.35 -15.80 1.52
C ILE A 89 3.51 -16.44 0.72
N PRO A 90 3.31 -16.90 -0.54
CA PRO A 90 4.40 -17.47 -1.33
C PRO A 90 5.48 -16.44 -1.69
N ALA A 91 5.11 -15.17 -1.90
CA ALA A 91 6.08 -14.11 -2.19
C ALA A 91 7.06 -13.91 -1.01
N THR A 92 6.52 -13.85 0.21
CA THR A 92 7.31 -13.67 1.44
C THR A 92 8.22 -14.87 1.69
N ARG A 93 7.71 -16.10 1.56
CA ARG A 93 8.52 -17.32 1.69
C ARG A 93 9.72 -17.31 0.73
N LYS A 94 9.48 -17.02 -0.55
CA LYS A 94 10.52 -17.01 -1.59
C LYS A 94 11.58 -15.93 -1.36
N VAL A 95 11.18 -14.71 -0.97
CA VAL A 95 12.17 -13.63 -0.75
C VAL A 95 13.00 -13.87 0.53
N LEU A 96 12.42 -14.49 1.56
CA LEU A 96 13.14 -14.86 2.78
C LEU A 96 14.18 -15.95 2.49
N GLU A 97 13.79 -16.99 1.74
CA GLU A 97 14.71 -18.05 1.29
C GLU A 97 15.87 -17.48 0.45
N GLN A 98 15.58 -16.64 -0.56
CA GLN A 98 16.60 -15.99 -1.40
C GLN A 98 17.60 -15.14 -0.61
N THR A 99 17.17 -14.57 0.52
CA THR A 99 17.98 -13.64 1.31
C THR A 99 18.60 -14.27 2.55
N GLY A 100 18.28 -15.54 2.83
CA GLY A 100 18.69 -16.25 4.05
C GLY A 100 18.16 -15.60 5.34
N LEU A 101 17.02 -14.92 5.29
CA LEU A 101 16.40 -14.27 6.46
C LEU A 101 15.26 -15.13 7.02
N SER A 102 14.91 -14.90 8.29
CA SER A 102 13.79 -15.55 8.99
C SER A 102 12.92 -14.53 9.73
N ILE A 103 11.70 -14.93 10.08
CA ILE A 103 10.72 -14.18 10.90
C ILE A 103 10.29 -15.02 12.09
#